data_AF-A0AAF0UTP1-F1
#
_entry.id   AF-A0AAF0UTP1-F1
#
_cell.length_a   1.000
_cell.length_b   1.000
_cell.length_c   1.000
_cell.angle_alpha   90.00
_cell.angle_beta   90.00
_cell.angle_gamma   90.00
#
_symmetry.space_group_name_H-M   'P 1'
#
loop_
_entity.id
_entity.type
_entity.pdbx_description
1 polymer ?
#
loop_
_entity_poly.entity_id
_entity_poly.type
_entity_poly.pdbx_seq_one_letter_code
_entity_poly.pdbx_strand_id
1 'polypeptide(L)'
;MPSKIDETLFSWEEAGVGATNRERWRMIPACIWWTIWRERNDRCFENRDNNLLEVKLKCILLFCFWCINVYSNETESIIDVLRCI
;
A
#
# COMPACT_ATOMS: atom_id res chain seq x y z
N MET A 1 12.81 11.96 9.02
CA MET A 1 11.63 11.89 8.14
C MET A 1 11.92 12.74 6.92
N PRO A 2 11.73 12.25 5.69
CA PRO A 2 11.87 13.09 4.50
C PRO A 2 10.91 14.27 4.60
N SER A 3 11.37 15.45 4.18
CA SER A 3 10.59 16.69 4.33
C SER A 3 9.57 16.86 3.20
N LYS A 4 9.76 16.13 2.11
CA LYS A 4 8.96 16.20 0.89
C LYS A 4 8.59 14.81 0.36
N ILE A 5 7.52 14.80 -0.43
CA ILE A 5 6.95 13.57 -1.01
C ILE A 5 7.92 12.96 -2.04
N ASP A 6 8.59 13.78 -2.84
CA ASP A 6 9.58 13.36 -3.83
C ASP A 6 10.80 12.70 -3.17
N GLU A 7 11.34 13.27 -2.10
CA GLU A 7 12.41 12.65 -1.30
C GLU A 7 11.98 11.28 -0.75
N THR A 8 10.73 11.20 -0.28
CA THR A 8 10.16 9.94 0.23
C THR A 8 10.05 8.90 -0.89
N LEU A 9 9.47 9.26 -2.03
CA LEU A 9 9.32 8.37 -3.18
C LEU A 9 10.68 7.92 -3.73
N PHE A 10 11.65 8.83 -3.81
CA PHE A 10 13.00 8.51 -4.23
C PHE A 10 13.64 7.48 -3.29
N SER A 11 13.59 7.73 -1.98
CA SER A 11 14.12 6.77 -0.99
C SER A 11 13.42 5.42 -1.02
N TRP A 12 12.11 5.41 -1.33
CA TRP A 12 11.33 4.19 -1.50
C TRP A 12 11.78 3.41 -2.73
N GLU A 13 11.96 4.09 -3.87
CA GLU A 13 12.42 3.48 -5.11
C GLU A 13 13.81 2.85 -4.94
N GLU A 14 14.73 3.56 -4.29
CA GLU A 14 16.08 3.05 -4.00
C GLU A 14 16.06 1.81 -3.10
N ALA A 15 15.16 1.76 -2.12
CA ALA A 15 14.97 0.58 -1.28
C ALA A 15 14.43 -0.63 -2.07
N GLY A 16 13.78 -0.39 -3.21
CA GLY A 16 13.18 -1.40 -4.07
C GLY A 16 14.08 -1.99 -5.14
N VAL A 17 15.36 -1.62 -5.20
CA VAL A 17 16.29 -2.06 -6.27
C VAL A 17 16.42 -3.58 -6.37
N GLY A 18 16.19 -4.31 -5.27
CA GLY A 18 16.19 -5.78 -5.23
C GLY A 18 14.81 -6.45 -5.26
N ALA A 19 13.72 -5.68 -5.42
CA ALA A 19 12.37 -6.23 -5.36
C ALA A 19 12.07 -7.11 -6.58
N THR A 20 11.48 -8.28 -6.34
CA THR A 20 11.11 -9.26 -7.38
C THR A 20 10.16 -8.65 -8.41
N ASN A 21 9.24 -7.78 -7.97
CA ASN A 21 8.33 -7.05 -8.84
C ASN A 21 8.34 -5.56 -8.51
N ARG A 22 9.08 -4.80 -9.32
CA ARG A 22 9.26 -3.35 -9.15
C ARG A 22 7.94 -2.56 -9.26
N GLU A 23 7.02 -2.99 -10.10
CA GLU A 23 5.71 -2.33 -10.24
C GLU A 23 4.84 -2.54 -9.00
N ARG A 24 4.86 -3.74 -8.40
CA ARG A 24 4.24 -3.98 -7.08
C ARG A 24 4.89 -3.13 -5.99
N TRP A 25 6.21 -3.05 -5.96
CA TRP A 25 6.94 -2.22 -5.02
C TRP A 25 6.51 -0.74 -5.07
N ARG A 26 6.31 -0.20 -6.28
CA ARG A 26 5.88 1.18 -6.52
C ARG A 26 4.44 1.46 -6.10
N MET A 27 3.58 0.44 -5.97
CA MET A 27 2.20 0.61 -5.50
C MET A 27 2.07 0.83 -3.98
N ILE A 28 3.05 0.35 -3.20
CA ILE A 28 2.95 0.33 -1.73
C ILE A 28 2.78 1.74 -1.13
N PRO A 29 3.56 2.77 -1.53
CA PRO A 29 3.40 4.12 -0.98
C PRO A 29 1.99 4.68 -1.22
N ALA A 30 1.42 4.44 -2.41
CA ALA A 30 0.08 4.88 -2.75
C ALA A 30 -0.98 4.21 -1.87
N CYS A 31 -0.84 2.91 -1.58
CA CYS A 31 -1.74 2.19 -0.69
C CYS A 31 -1.67 2.77 0.73
N ILE A 32 -0.46 3.01 1.26
CA ILE A 32 -0.25 3.59 2.59
C ILE A 32 -0.88 4.98 2.67
N TRP A 33 -0.57 5.87 1.74
CA TRP A 33 -1.12 7.24 1.75
C TRP A 33 -2.64 7.25 1.64
N TRP A 34 -3.21 6.42 0.76
CA TRP A 34 -4.65 6.35 0.61
C TRP A 34 -5.33 5.85 1.88
N THR A 35 -4.83 4.78 2.50
CA THR A 35 -5.40 4.26 3.74
C THR A 35 -5.30 5.26 4.89
N ILE A 36 -4.17 5.98 5.03
CA ILE A 36 -4.02 7.03 6.03
C ILE A 36 -4.98 8.19 5.77
N TRP A 37 -5.09 8.64 4.53
CA TRP A 37 -6.01 9.73 4.15
C TRP A 37 -7.47 9.35 4.45
N ARG A 38 -7.88 8.13 4.10
CA ARG A 38 -9.22 7.58 4.40
C ARG A 38 -9.48 7.55 5.90
N GLU A 39 -8.57 6.99 6.69
CA GLU A 39 -8.70 6.92 8.15
C GLU A 39 -8.82 8.31 8.79
N ARG A 40 -8.01 9.27 8.34
CA ARG A 40 -8.09 10.66 8.83
C ARG A 40 -9.44 11.29 8.52
N ASN A 41 -9.96 11.09 7.31
CA ASN A 41 -11.27 11.62 6.93
C ASN A 41 -12.41 10.94 7.69
N ASP A 42 -12.38 9.62 7.85
CA ASP A 42 -13.39 8.90 8.63
C ASP A 42 -13.43 9.41 10.09
N ARG A 43 -12.27 9.69 10.70
CA ARG A 43 -12.21 10.28 12.05
C ARG A 43 -12.75 11.70 12.10
N CYS A 44 -12.40 12.54 11.12
CA CYS A 44 -12.78 13.95 11.14
C CYS A 44 -14.23 14.21 10.74
N PHE A 45 -14.78 13.45 9.79
CA PHE A 45 -16.06 13.75 9.17
C PHE A 45 -17.16 12.73 9.51
N GLU A 46 -16.78 11.50 9.86
CA GLU A 46 -17.73 10.39 10.04
C GLU A 46 -17.78 9.87 11.48
N ASN A 47 -16.93 10.41 12.36
CA ASN A 47 -16.74 9.97 13.75
C ASN A 47 -16.53 8.43 13.85
N ARG A 48 -15.86 7.86 12.84
CA ARG A 48 -15.46 6.45 12.82
C ARG A 48 -13.96 6.39 13.00
N ASP A 49 -13.50 5.56 13.93
CA ASP A 49 -12.09 5.29 14.15
C ASP A 49 -11.83 3.78 14.12
N ASN A 50 -10.74 3.41 13.44
CA ASN A 50 -10.26 2.04 13.42
C ASN A 50 -9.03 1.91 14.31
N ASN A 51 -8.84 0.77 14.94
CA ASN A 51 -7.60 0.50 15.64
C ASN A 51 -6.44 0.29 14.64
N LEU A 52 -5.20 0.32 15.14
CA LEU A 52 -4.01 0.22 14.28
C LEU A 52 -3.97 -1.08 13.45
N LEU A 53 -4.48 -2.19 13.99
CA LEU A 53 -4.49 -3.46 13.28
C LEU A 53 -5.46 -3.41 12.09
N GLU A 54 -6.65 -2.85 12.28
CA GLU A 54 -7.64 -2.66 11.23
C GLU A 54 -7.12 -1.74 10.11
N VAL A 55 -6.43 -0.65 10.46
CA VAL A 55 -5.81 0.24 9.47
C VAL A 55 -4.74 -0.50 8.66
N LYS A 56 -3.88 -1.30 9.32
CA LYS A 56 -2.88 -2.13 8.64
C LYS A 56 -3.52 -3.15 7.70
N LEU A 57 -4.56 -3.85 8.16
CA LEU A 57 -5.29 -4.82 7.35
C LEU A 57 -5.94 -4.16 6.14
N LYS A 58 -6.57 -2.99 6.30
CA LYS A 58 -7.13 -2.22 5.18
C LYS A 58 -6.06 -1.83 4.16
N CYS A 59 -4.86 -1.45 4.59
CA CYS A 59 -3.75 -1.14 3.69
C CYS A 59 -3.29 -2.37 2.90
N ILE A 60 -3.15 -3.53 3.57
CA ILE A 60 -2.74 -4.78 2.92
C ILE A 60 -3.81 -5.24 1.92
N LEU A 61 -5.08 -5.21 2.30
CA LEU A 61 -6.19 -5.59 1.41
C LEU A 61 -6.27 -4.69 0.19
N LEU A 62 -6.07 -3.38 0.35
CA LEU A 62 -6.00 -2.44 -0.75
C LEU A 62 -4.86 -2.79 -1.70
N PHE A 63 -3.66 -3.04 -1.17
CA PHE A 63 -2.52 -3.46 -1.98
C PHE A 63 -2.80 -4.75 -2.75
N CYS A 64 -3.32 -5.79 -2.08
CA CYS A 64 -3.69 -7.06 -2.71
C CYS A 64 -4.75 -6.85 -3.80
N PHE A 65 -5.75 -5.99 -3.56
CA PHE A 65 -6.76 -5.64 -4.56
C PHE A 65 -6.09 -5.05 -5.81
N TRP A 66 -5.18 -4.09 -5.67
CA TRP A 66 -4.48 -3.51 -6.83
C TRP A 66 -3.59 -4.52 -7.54
N CYS A 67 -2.89 -5.38 -6.81
CA CYS A 67 -2.13 -6.48 -7.41
C CYS A 67 -3.03 -7.41 -8.24
N ILE A 68 -4.17 -7.84 -7.71
CA ILE A 68 -5.06 -8.76 -8.43
C ILE A 68 -5.70 -8.09 -9.65
N ASN A 69 -6.14 -6.84 -9.53
CA ASN A 69 -6.85 -6.14 -10.60
C ASN A 69 -5.93 -5.61 -11.71
N VAL A 70 -4.67 -5.28 -11.40
CA VAL A 70 -3.69 -4.82 -12.41
C VAL A 70 -3.06 -5.99 -13.17
N TYR A 71 -2.90 -7.16 -12.54
CA TYR A 71 -2.25 -8.34 -13.13
C TYR A 71 -3.23 -9.46 -13.52
N SER A 72 -4.48 -9.12 -13.84
CA SER A 72 -5.55 -10.07 -14.16
C SER A 72 -5.25 -10.88 -15.43
N ASN A 73 -4.44 -11.94 -15.28
CA ASN A 73 -4.33 -13.06 -16.20
C ASN A 73 -4.31 -14.42 -15.47
N GLU A 74 -3.99 -14.47 -14.17
CA GLU A 74 -4.11 -15.67 -13.34
C GLU A 74 -4.55 -15.29 -11.92
N THR A 75 -5.42 -16.11 -11.31
CA THR A 75 -5.87 -15.93 -9.92
C THR A 75 -4.71 -16.24 -8.96
N GLU A 76 -3.83 -15.28 -8.72
CA GLU A 76 -2.78 -15.40 -7.70
C GLU A 76 -3.38 -15.39 -6.29
N SER A 77 -2.91 -16.29 -5.42
CA SER A 77 -3.26 -16.29 -4.01
C SER A 77 -2.70 -15.04 -3.32
N ILE A 78 -3.40 -14.52 -2.32
CA ILE A 78 -2.91 -13.41 -1.47
C ILE A 78 -1.53 -13.74 -0.87
N ILE A 79 -1.27 -15.01 -0.53
CA ILE A 79 0.03 -15.44 0.01
C ILE A 79 1.15 -15.30 -1.04
N ASP A 80 0.84 -15.51 -2.31
CA ASP A 80 1.81 -15.39 -3.40
C ASP A 80 2.10 -13.92 -3.70
N VAL A 81 1.06 -13.06 -3.65
CA VAL A 81 1.22 -11.60 -3.75
C VAL A 81 2.13 -11.07 -2.64
N LEU A 82 1.94 -11.55 -1.40
CA LEU A 82 2.75 -11.16 -0.25
C LEU A 82 4.20 -11.68 -0.34
N ARG A 83 4.45 -12.79 -1.05
CA ARG A 83 5.80 -13.32 -1.28
C ARG A 83 6.60 -12.53 -2.33
N CYS A 84 5.94 -11.68 -3.12
CA CYS A 84 6.59 -10.88 -4.16
C CYS A 84 7.05 -9.49 -3.71
N ILE A 85 6.69 -9.09 -2.48
CA ILE A 85 7.18 -7.86 -1.82
C ILE A 85 8.47 -8.19 -1.09
#